data_AF-A0A9P0PCB8-F1
#
_entry.id   AF-A0A9P0PCB8-F1
#
_cell.length_a   1.000
_cell.length_b   1.000
_cell.length_c   1.000
_cell.angle_alpha   90.00
_cell.angle_beta   90.00
_cell.angle_gamma   90.00
#
_symmetry.space_group_name_H-M   'P 1'
#
loop_
_entity.id
_entity.type
_entity.pdbx_description
1 polymer ?
#
loop_
_entity_poly.entity_id
_entity_poly.type
_entity_poly.pdbx_seq_one_letter_code
_entity_poly.pdbx_strand_id
1 'polypeptide(L)'
;MFHLDRFTYHLQEGNNTIVRNITDSPYFTSDDRMFSDTYRDILSAKAGNTTYKMETFDLNSTYAWPLRFALPLGTPDGFPYRFFVVAFQENVDEEEPRSLLYPFDRQIKNEKMFFKVPNFYSHVAPVYYKGY
;
A
#
# COMPACT_ATOMS: atom_id res chain seq x y z
N MET A 1 -4.48 -13.44 -3.70
CA MET A 1 -4.42 -12.00 -4.03
C MET A 1 -3.61 -11.32 -2.95
N PHE A 2 -2.77 -10.34 -3.29
CA PHE A 2 -2.08 -9.50 -2.30
C PHE A 2 -2.67 -8.08 -2.37
N HIS A 3 -2.91 -7.47 -1.21
CA HIS A 3 -3.54 -6.14 -1.12
C HIS A 3 -2.45 -5.08 -1.03
N LEU A 4 -2.33 -4.23 -2.04
CA LEU A 4 -1.30 -3.20 -2.12
C LEU A 4 -1.74 -1.89 -1.45
N ASP A 5 -2.97 -1.45 -1.69
CA ASP A 5 -3.43 -0.15 -1.18
C ASP A 5 -4.95 -0.09 -1.11
N ARG A 6 -5.44 0.74 -0.18
CA ARG A 6 -6.84 1.14 -0.03
C ARG A 6 -6.84 2.58 0.44
N PHE A 7 -7.55 3.43 -0.29
CA PHE A 7 -7.70 4.84 0.03
C PHE A 7 -9.06 5.34 -0.45
N THR A 8 -9.43 6.53 0.02
CA THR A 8 -10.67 7.22 -0.31
C THR A 8 -10.37 8.37 -1.27
N TYR A 9 -11.27 8.64 -2.20
CA TYR A 9 -11.10 9.72 -3.18
C TYR A 9 -12.44 10.36 -3.52
N HIS A 10 -12.49 11.69 -3.51
CA HIS A 10 -13.67 12.45 -3.91
C HIS A 10 -13.68 12.67 -5.43
N LEU A 11 -14.40 11.79 -6.14
CA LEU A 11 -14.59 11.90 -7.59
C LEU A 11 -15.37 13.17 -7.95
N GLN A 12 -14.87 13.90 -8.94
CA GLN A 12 -15.59 15.02 -9.56
C GLN A 12 -16.48 14.49 -10.69
N GLU A 13 -17.50 15.26 -11.08
CA GLU A 13 -18.31 14.92 -12.25
C GLU A 13 -17.42 14.88 -13.51
N GLY A 14 -17.61 13.85 -14.34
CA GLY A 14 -16.83 13.65 -15.57
C GLY A 14 -15.53 12.87 -15.35
N ASN A 15 -14.48 13.27 -16.07
CA ASN A 15 -13.24 12.50 -16.15
C ASN A 15 -12.31 12.81 -14.97
N ASN A 16 -11.92 11.76 -14.26
CA ASN A 16 -10.96 11.83 -13.15
C ASN A 16 -9.67 11.10 -13.52
N THR A 17 -8.52 11.65 -13.17
CA THR A 17 -7.21 10.96 -13.24
C THR A 17 -6.63 10.88 -11.85
N ILE A 18 -6.46 9.66 -11.33
CA ILE A 18 -5.96 9.42 -9.98
C ILE A 18 -4.51 8.93 -10.09
N VAL A 19 -3.59 9.61 -9.42
CA VAL A 19 -2.18 9.23 -9.33
C VAL A 19 -1.88 8.87 -7.88
N ARG A 20 -1.30 7.71 -7.66
CA ARG A 20 -1.05 7.16 -6.32
C ARG A 20 0.37 6.61 -6.24
N ASN A 21 1.11 7.02 -5.20
CA ASN A 21 2.40 6.45 -4.89
C ASN A 21 2.23 5.36 -3.81
N ILE A 22 2.98 4.27 -3.93
CA ILE A 22 2.97 3.19 -2.95
C ILE A 22 3.49 3.65 -1.57
N THR A 23 4.32 4.71 -1.55
CA THR A 23 4.80 5.34 -0.31
C THR A 23 3.67 5.97 0.52
N ASP A 24 2.52 6.25 -0.11
CA ASP A 24 1.39 6.87 0.56
C ASP A 24 0.40 5.81 1.11
N SER A 25 0.66 4.52 0.84
CA SER A 25 -0.17 3.40 1.29
C SER A 25 -0.01 3.22 2.81
N PRO A 26 -1.11 3.13 3.58
CA PRO A 26 -1.04 2.89 5.02
C PRO A 26 -0.58 1.46 5.35
N TYR A 27 -0.48 0.58 4.35
CA TYR A 27 -0.06 -0.81 4.54
C TYR A 27 1.45 -1.01 4.45
N PHE A 28 2.20 0.01 4.02
CA PHE A 28 3.65 -0.07 3.87
C PHE A 28 4.37 0.99 4.68
N THR A 29 5.55 0.65 5.18
CA THR A 29 6.42 1.57 5.90
C THR A 29 7.87 1.47 5.42
N SER A 30 8.65 2.51 5.70
CA SER A 30 10.10 2.50 5.54
C SER A 30 10.77 1.56 6.53
N ASP A 31 12.01 1.22 6.22
CA ASP A 31 12.84 0.39 7.09
C ASP A 31 13.10 1.06 8.43
N ASP A 32 13.15 0.26 9.49
CA ASP A 32 13.51 0.73 10.82
C ASP A 32 14.93 1.30 10.83
N ARG A 33 15.11 2.34 11.66
CA ARG A 33 16.42 2.93 11.91
C ARG A 33 17.32 1.98 12.68
N MET A 34 18.63 2.02 12.42
CA MET A 34 19.59 1.28 13.22
C MET A 34 19.62 1.82 14.65
N PHE A 35 19.74 0.93 15.63
CA PHE A 35 19.86 1.30 17.04
C PHE A 35 21.00 2.31 17.29
N SER A 36 22.11 2.19 16.57
CA SER A 36 23.25 3.11 16.66
C SER A 36 22.88 4.55 16.32
N ASP A 37 22.00 4.75 15.33
CA ASP A 37 21.61 6.09 14.90
C ASP A 37 20.68 6.71 15.94
N THR A 38 19.71 5.93 16.42
CA THR A 38 18.82 6.34 17.53
C THR A 38 19.63 6.68 18.79
N TYR A 39 20.62 5.86 19.14
CA TYR A 39 21.49 6.11 20.29
C TYR A 39 22.30 7.40 20.16
N ARG A 40 22.87 7.66 18.98
CA ARG A 40 23.59 8.91 18.69
C ARG A 40 22.70 10.14 18.81
N ASP A 41 21.47 10.07 18.30
CA ASP A 41 20.51 11.16 18.39
C ASP A 41 20.13 11.46 19.85
N ILE A 42 19.92 10.42 20.66
CA ILE A 42 19.63 10.56 22.09
C ILE A 42 20.81 11.21 22.83
N LEU A 43 22.05 10.80 22.54
CA LEU A 43 23.23 11.43 23.15
C LEU A 43 23.39 12.89 22.72
N SER A 44 23.19 13.20 21.44
CA SER A 44 23.20 14.57 20.92
C SER A 44 22.14 15.44 21.58
N ALA A 45 20.94 14.89 21.77
CA ALA A 45 19.85 15.60 22.43
C ALA A 45 20.12 15.82 23.92
N LYS A 46 20.68 14.82 24.61
CA LYS A 46 21.12 14.94 26.01
C LYS A 46 22.20 16.02 26.18
N ALA A 47 23.08 16.19 25.18
CA ALA A 47 24.10 17.23 25.17
C ALA A 47 23.55 18.64 24.87
N GLY A 48 22.26 18.77 24.53
CA GLY A 48 21.62 20.05 24.18
C GLY A 48 21.86 20.49 22.74
N ASN A 49 22.46 19.66 21.90
CA ASN A 49 22.75 20.00 20.50
C ASN A 49 21.53 19.85 19.58
N THR A 50 20.64 18.91 19.91
CA THR A 50 19.43 18.60 19.14
C THR A 50 18.24 18.36 20.08
N THR A 51 17.03 18.31 19.53
CA THR A 51 15.83 17.86 20.26
C THR A 51 15.43 16.48 19.74
N TYR A 52 15.38 15.48 20.63
CA TYR A 52 14.86 14.15 20.30
C TYR A 52 13.36 14.09 20.64
N LYS A 53 12.52 13.82 19.65
CA LYS A 53 11.08 13.59 19.86
C LYS A 53 10.80 12.10 19.76
N MET A 54 10.29 11.50 20.83
CA MET A 54 9.87 10.09 20.84
C MET A 54 8.75 9.81 19.82
N GLU A 55 8.03 10.84 19.41
CA GLU A 55 7.03 10.88 18.33
C GLU A 55 7.60 10.49 16.94
N THR A 56 8.92 10.37 16.77
CA THR A 56 9.50 9.73 15.58
C THR A 56 9.16 8.23 15.49
N PHE A 57 8.69 7.63 16.58
CA PHE A 57 8.13 6.29 16.58
C PHE A 57 6.68 6.35 16.08
N ASP A 58 6.50 6.23 14.77
CA ASP A 58 5.18 6.11 14.18
C ASP A 58 4.59 4.74 14.53
N LEU A 59 3.59 4.71 15.40
CA LEU A 59 2.87 3.48 15.76
C LEU A 59 2.21 2.84 14.53
N ASN A 60 1.81 3.63 13.52
CA ASN A 60 1.27 3.10 12.27
C ASN A 60 2.34 2.37 11.45
N SER A 61 3.61 2.78 11.55
CA SER A 61 4.75 2.08 10.95
C SER A 61 4.95 0.68 11.56
N THR A 62 4.66 0.50 12.86
CA THR A 62 5.02 -0.74 13.58
C THR A 62 4.28 -1.97 13.05
N TYR A 63 3.08 -1.79 12.49
CA TYR A 63 2.23 -2.90 12.02
C TYR A 63 2.11 -2.95 10.49
N ALA A 64 2.81 -2.07 9.78
CA ALA A 64 2.85 -2.03 8.33
C ALA A 64 3.93 -2.96 7.76
N TRP A 65 3.76 -3.39 6.51
CA TRP A 65 4.75 -4.18 5.81
C TRP A 65 5.94 -3.32 5.38
N PRO A 66 7.18 -3.83 5.40
CA PRO A 66 8.28 -3.07 4.83
C PRO A 66 8.08 -2.82 3.34
N LEU A 67 8.19 -1.57 2.90
CA LEU A 67 7.94 -1.16 1.53
C LEU A 67 8.80 -1.93 0.51
N ARG A 68 10.03 -2.30 0.90
CA ARG A 68 10.93 -3.13 0.07
C ARG A 68 10.37 -4.50 -0.30
N PHE A 69 9.33 -4.98 0.37
CA PHE A 69 8.64 -6.25 0.10
C PHE A 69 7.25 -6.06 -0.53
N ALA A 70 6.90 -4.84 -0.96
CA ALA A 70 5.60 -4.56 -1.59
C ALA A 70 5.39 -5.35 -2.89
N LEU A 71 6.47 -5.69 -3.60
CA LEU A 71 6.43 -6.49 -4.81
C LEU A 71 7.20 -7.80 -4.63
N PRO A 72 6.71 -8.91 -5.22
CA PRO A 72 7.47 -10.14 -5.29
C PRO A 72 8.73 -9.98 -6.13
N LEU A 73 9.68 -10.88 -5.95
CA LEU A 73 10.89 -10.90 -6.77
C LEU A 73 10.53 -11.18 -8.23
N GLY A 74 10.90 -10.26 -9.11
CA GLY A 74 10.72 -10.40 -10.55
C GLY A 74 11.73 -11.33 -11.21
N THR A 75 11.72 -11.35 -12.54
CA THR A 75 12.76 -11.96 -13.38
C THR A 75 13.43 -10.89 -14.25
N PRO A 76 14.63 -11.13 -14.81
CA PRO A 76 15.26 -10.19 -15.74
C PRO A 76 14.35 -9.82 -16.93
N ASP A 77 13.57 -10.79 -17.43
CA ASP A 77 12.64 -10.60 -18.55
C ASP A 77 11.25 -10.08 -18.14
N GLY A 78 11.01 -9.92 -16.83
CA GLY A 78 9.73 -9.50 -16.28
C GLY A 78 8.80 -10.68 -16.02
N PHE A 79 8.47 -10.93 -14.77
CA PHE A 79 7.47 -11.94 -14.42
C PHE A 79 6.07 -11.32 -14.50
N PRO A 80 5.13 -11.89 -15.28
CA PRO A 80 3.81 -11.30 -15.48
C PRO A 80 2.92 -11.52 -14.25
N TYR A 81 2.59 -10.44 -13.55
CA TYR A 81 1.53 -10.41 -12.54
C TYR A 81 0.28 -9.74 -13.10
N ARG A 82 -0.86 -9.93 -12.44
CA ARG A 82 -2.09 -9.21 -12.75
C ARG A 82 -2.31 -8.12 -11.71
N PHE A 83 -2.30 -6.87 -12.16
CA PHE A 83 -2.66 -5.73 -11.33
C PHE A 83 -4.17 -5.50 -11.44
N PHE A 84 -4.84 -5.35 -10.31
CA PHE A 84 -6.29 -5.23 -10.23
C PHE A 84 -6.67 -4.01 -9.39
N VAL A 85 -7.61 -3.22 -9.90
CA VAL A 85 -8.18 -2.05 -9.23
C VAL A 85 -9.70 -2.18 -9.21
N VAL A 86 -10.29 -1.83 -8.08
CA VAL A 86 -11.72 -1.67 -7.92
C VAL A 86 -12.00 -0.33 -7.27
N ALA A 87 -12.96 0.41 -7.82
CA ALA A 87 -13.55 1.57 -7.18
C ALA A 87 -14.94 1.21 -6.69
N PHE A 88 -15.31 1.57 -5.48
CA PHE A 88 -16.67 1.43 -4.98
C PHE A 88 -17.03 2.63 -4.14
N GLN A 89 -18.33 2.91 -4.04
CA GLN A 89 -18.83 3.91 -3.12
C GLN A 89 -18.56 3.44 -1.69
N GLU A 90 -17.93 4.32 -0.92
CA GLU A 90 -17.79 4.15 0.52
C GLU A 90 -19.08 4.66 1.17
N ASN A 91 -19.79 3.76 1.84
CA ASN A 91 -21.00 4.09 2.56
C ASN A 91 -20.57 4.52 3.96
N VAL A 92 -20.57 5.83 4.21
CA VAL A 92 -20.16 6.41 5.50
C VAL A 92 -21.15 6.03 6.62
N ASP A 93 -22.37 5.65 6.25
CA ASP A 93 -23.48 5.36 7.17
C ASP A 93 -23.69 3.85 7.45
N GLU A 94 -22.91 2.96 6.83
CA GLU A 94 -23.01 1.52 7.09
C GLU A 94 -22.20 1.13 8.35
N GLU A 95 -22.87 0.55 9.35
CA GLU A 95 -22.24 0.03 10.58
C GLU A 95 -21.21 -1.07 10.31
N GLU A 96 -21.30 -1.75 9.17
CA GLU A 96 -20.37 -2.81 8.79
C GLU A 96 -19.50 -2.39 7.60
N PRO A 97 -18.20 -2.10 7.81
CA PRO A 97 -17.28 -1.90 6.71
C PRO A 97 -17.19 -3.19 5.89
N ARG A 98 -17.02 -3.05 4.56
CA ARG A 98 -16.79 -4.19 3.67
C ARG A 98 -15.71 -5.12 4.24
N SER A 99 -15.94 -6.43 4.09
CA SER A 99 -15.00 -7.46 4.55
C SER A 99 -13.58 -7.20 4.06
N LEU A 100 -12.59 -7.53 4.90
CA LEU A 100 -11.18 -7.44 4.53
C LEU A 100 -10.94 -8.25 3.24
N LEU A 101 -10.19 -7.67 2.30
CA LEU A 101 -9.91 -8.22 0.96
C LEU A 101 -11.09 -8.25 -0.02
N TYR A 102 -12.24 -7.63 0.28
CA TYR A 102 -13.30 -7.45 -0.72
C TYR A 102 -12.75 -6.85 -2.03
N PRO A 103 -13.13 -7.37 -3.22
CA PRO A 103 -14.15 -8.40 -3.51
C PRO A 103 -13.61 -9.85 -3.56
N PHE A 104 -12.39 -10.09 -3.09
CA PHE A 104 -11.69 -11.39 -3.15
C PHE A 104 -11.73 -12.15 -1.83
N ASP A 105 -12.54 -11.71 -0.89
CA ASP A 105 -12.84 -12.34 0.41
C ASP A 105 -13.61 -13.66 0.25
N ARG A 106 -14.15 -13.94 -0.94
CA ARG A 106 -15.04 -15.07 -1.23
C ARG A 106 -14.69 -15.77 -2.54
N GLN A 107 -15.17 -17.00 -2.69
CA GLN A 107 -15.00 -17.76 -3.93
C GLN A 107 -15.70 -17.07 -5.11
N ILE A 108 -14.97 -16.87 -6.19
CA ILE A 108 -15.48 -16.30 -7.43
C ILE A 108 -15.90 -17.43 -8.36
N LYS A 109 -17.20 -17.64 -8.51
CA LYS A 109 -17.74 -18.70 -9.38
C LYS A 109 -17.68 -18.35 -10.86
N ASN A 110 -17.65 -17.07 -11.20
CA ASN A 110 -17.64 -16.59 -12.58
C ASN A 110 -16.75 -15.35 -12.73
N GLU A 111 -15.47 -15.56 -12.99
CA GLU A 111 -14.48 -14.50 -13.19
C GLU A 111 -14.80 -13.60 -14.40
N LYS A 112 -15.55 -14.12 -15.38
CA LYS A 112 -15.95 -13.33 -16.56
C LYS A 112 -16.83 -12.14 -16.19
N MET A 113 -17.47 -12.18 -15.02
CA MET A 113 -18.25 -11.06 -14.49
C MET A 113 -17.37 -9.82 -14.26
N PHE A 114 -16.13 -9.97 -13.82
CA PHE A 114 -15.28 -8.83 -13.49
C PHE A 114 -14.92 -7.97 -14.72
N PHE A 115 -14.84 -8.57 -15.90
CA PHE A 115 -14.62 -7.83 -17.15
C PHE A 115 -15.86 -7.08 -17.64
N LYS A 116 -17.03 -7.29 -17.01
CA LYS A 116 -18.28 -6.61 -17.35
C LYS A 116 -18.64 -5.51 -16.35
N VAL A 117 -17.96 -5.43 -15.22
CA VAL A 117 -18.22 -4.48 -14.15
C VAL A 117 -17.41 -3.21 -14.44
N PRO A 118 -18.05 -2.04 -14.65
CA PRO A 118 -17.37 -0.85 -15.18
C PRO A 118 -16.37 -0.21 -14.20
N ASN A 119 -16.56 -0.44 -12.90
CA ASN A 119 -15.70 0.06 -11.83
C ASN A 119 -14.60 -0.94 -11.43
N PHE A 120 -14.44 -2.02 -12.21
CA PHE A 120 -13.38 -3.02 -12.05
C PHE A 120 -12.42 -2.91 -13.23
N TYR A 121 -11.13 -2.93 -12.95
CA TYR A 121 -10.10 -2.88 -13.98
C TYR A 121 -8.96 -3.81 -13.64
N SER A 122 -8.43 -4.51 -14.63
CA SER A 122 -7.22 -5.30 -14.46
C SER A 122 -6.38 -5.31 -15.72
N HIS A 123 -5.06 -5.38 -15.55
CA HIS A 123 -4.13 -5.55 -16.64
C HIS A 123 -2.94 -6.41 -16.20
N VAL A 124 -2.15 -6.88 -17.16
CA VAL A 124 -0.91 -7.62 -16.88
C VAL A 124 0.20 -6.59 -16.65
N ALA A 125 0.88 -6.71 -15.53
CA ALA A 125 2.01 -5.87 -15.12
C ALA A 125 3.25 -6.76 -14.92
N PRO A 126 4.29 -6.65 -15.78
CA PRO A 126 5.53 -7.38 -15.59
C PRO A 126 6.36 -6.78 -14.46
N VAL A 127 6.85 -7.63 -13.56
CA VAL A 127 7.79 -7.25 -12.50
C VAL A 127 9.18 -7.69 -12.88
N TYR A 128 10.07 -6.74 -13.10
CA TYR A 128 11.45 -6.97 -13.49
C TYR A 128 12.35 -7.05 -12.26
N TYR A 129 13.30 -7.97 -12.29
CA TYR A 129 14.40 -8.00 -11.33
C TYR A 129 15.69 -7.54 -12.00
N LYS A 130 16.37 -6.60 -11.34
CA LYS A 130 17.71 -6.14 -11.73
C LYS A 130 18.67 -6.52 -10.60
N GLY A 131 19.40 -7.61 -10.80
CA GLY A 131 20.59 -7.95 -10.02
C GLY A 131 21.81 -7.36 -10.70
N TYR A 132 22.70 -6.74 -9.92
CA TYR A 132 24.02 -6.30 -10.37
C TYR A 132 25.00 -7.47 -10.40
#